data_AF-A0A947MQ19-F1
#
_entry.id   AF-A0A947MQ19-F1
#
_cell.length_a   1.000
_cell.length_b   1.000
_cell.length_c   1.000
_cell.angle_alpha   90.00
_cell.angle_beta   90.00
_cell.angle_gamma   90.00
#
_symmetry.space_group_name_H-M   'P 1'
#
loop_
_entity.id
_entity.type
_entity.pdbx_description
1 polymer ?
#
loop_
_entity_poly.entity_id
_entity_poly.type
_entity_poly.pdbx_seq_one_letter_code
_entity_poly.pdbx_strand_id
1 'polypeptide(L)' 'YDTGPVMRMVIALGDETTGRNIVPGGQSGLLGDAHFADQAAMWLGNETIPMRFELDDVVGGATGRETFLPGAPK' A
#
# COMPACT_ATOMS: atom_id res chain seq x y z
N TYR A 1 -7.51 -5.49 18.56
CA TYR A 1 -7.30 -4.46 17.52
C TYR A 1 -8.20 -3.26 17.83
N ASP A 2 -8.01 -2.68 18.99
CA ASP A 2 -8.91 -1.73 19.64
C ASP A 2 -8.14 -0.50 20.14
N THR A 3 -6.80 -0.59 20.09
CA THR A 3 -5.85 0.49 20.38
C THR A 3 -4.64 0.35 19.46
N GLY A 4 -4.02 1.48 19.09
CA GLY A 4 -2.80 1.53 18.27
C GLY A 4 -2.98 2.19 16.89
N PRO A 5 -1.87 2.49 16.20
CA PRO A 5 -1.90 3.18 14.92
C PRO A 5 -2.39 2.27 13.78
N VAL A 6 -3.15 2.83 12.85
CA VAL A 6 -3.65 2.13 11.66
C VAL A 6 -2.63 2.06 10.52
N MET A 7 -1.56 2.85 10.59
CA MET A 7 -0.38 2.79 9.71
C MET A 7 0.83 3.44 10.38
N ARG A 8 2.04 3.18 9.88
CA ARG A 8 3.23 4.00 10.15
C ARG A 8 3.77 4.51 8.84
N MET A 9 3.99 5.81 8.73
CA MET A 9 4.37 6.45 7.48
C MET A 9 5.40 7.55 7.72
N VAL A 10 6.38 7.64 6.83
CA VAL A 10 7.36 8.72 6.76
C VAL A 10 7.48 9.16 5.33
N ILE A 11 7.34 10.46 5.08
CA ILE A 11 7.50 11.09 3.77
C ILE A 11 8.64 12.10 3.86
N ALA A 12 9.60 12.01 2.94
CA ALA A 12 10.63 13.01 2.74
C ALA A 12 10.24 13.88 1.54
N LEU A 13 10.19 15.20 1.77
CA LEU A 13 9.87 16.20 0.75
C LEU A 13 11.16 16.85 0.27
N GLY A 14 11.34 16.90 -1.04
CA GLY A 14 12.47 17.52 -1.72
C GLY A 14 12.17 17.70 -3.20
N ASP A 15 13.21 17.85 -4.02
CA ASP A 15 13.05 17.87 -5.49
C ASP A 15 12.38 16.60 -6.00
N GLU A 16 12.63 15.47 -5.32
CA GLU A 16 11.88 14.22 -5.45
C GLU A 16 11.19 13.88 -4.12
N THR A 17 9.97 13.34 -4.19
CA THR A 17 9.25 12.86 -3.00
C THR A 17 9.48 11.37 -2.81
N THR A 18 9.94 10.98 -1.63
CA THR A 18 10.12 9.57 -1.27
C THR A 18 9.35 9.24 0.00
N GLY A 19 8.95 7.98 0.16
CA GLY A 19 8.13 7.59 1.29
C GLY A 19 8.25 6.13 1.67
N ARG A 20 7.92 5.87 2.92
CA ARG A 20 7.88 4.54 3.54
C ARG A 20 6.57 4.40 4.27
N ASN A 21 5.91 3.25 4.11
CA ASN A 21 4.65 2.94 4.78
C ASN A 21 4.65 1.48 5.25
N ILE A 22 3.82 1.19 6.24
CA ILE A 22 3.44 -0.16 6.65
C ILE A 22 2.07 -0.14 7.34
N VAL A 23 1.28 -1.19 7.14
CA VAL A 23 0.01 -1.41 7.87
C VAL A 23 0.08 -2.67 8.75
N PRO A 24 -0.69 -2.77 9.85
CA PRO A 24 -0.58 -3.87 10.82
C PRO A 24 -0.93 -5.29 10.31
N GLY A 25 -1.58 -5.40 9.16
CA GLY A 25 -2.05 -6.66 8.58
C GLY A 25 -1.61 -6.74 7.12
N GLY A 26 -2.49 -6.34 6.21
CA GLY A 26 -2.21 -6.19 4.80
C GLY A 26 -3.21 -5.23 4.18
N GLN A 27 -3.07 -4.93 2.90
CA GLN A 27 -3.92 -3.94 2.23
C GLN A 27 -5.36 -4.46 2.00
N SER A 28 -5.55 -5.77 1.90
CA SER A 28 -6.85 -6.39 1.64
C SER A 28 -7.66 -6.61 2.92
N GLY A 29 -8.96 -6.31 2.86
CA GLY A 29 -9.93 -6.68 3.90
C GLY A 29 -10.63 -8.02 3.66
N LEU A 30 -10.33 -8.71 2.55
CA LEU A 30 -10.98 -9.95 2.16
C LEU A 30 -10.29 -11.15 2.82
N LEU A 31 -11.05 -11.97 3.55
CA LEU A 31 -10.53 -13.20 4.14
C LEU A 31 -10.06 -14.17 3.04
N GLY A 32 -8.83 -14.67 3.17
CA GLY A 32 -8.22 -15.59 2.21
C GLY A 32 -7.45 -14.93 1.07
N ASP A 33 -7.50 -13.61 0.94
CA ASP A 33 -6.66 -12.86 0.00
C ASP A 33 -5.19 -12.90 0.46
N ALA A 34 -4.26 -13.00 -0.50
CA ALA A 34 -2.83 -13.05 -0.21
C ALA A 34 -2.32 -11.78 0.50
N HIS A 35 -2.98 -10.64 0.29
CA HIS A 35 -2.65 -9.34 0.86
C HIS A 35 -3.48 -9.00 2.10
N PHE A 36 -4.11 -9.98 2.75
CA PHE A 36 -4.87 -9.78 3.99
C PHE A 36 -3.96 -9.57 5.22
N ALA A 37 -2.82 -10.27 5.28
CA ALA A 37 -1.94 -10.27 6.45
C ALA A 37 -0.44 -10.29 6.09
N ASP A 38 -0.09 -9.99 4.84
CA ASP A 38 1.28 -10.09 4.30
C ASP A 38 2.28 -9.09 4.92
N GLN A 39 1.80 -8.01 5.52
CA GLN A 39 2.62 -7.01 6.20
C GLN A 39 2.69 -7.22 7.73
N ALA A 40 1.95 -8.17 8.30
CA ALA A 40 1.85 -8.34 9.75
C ALA A 40 3.22 -8.63 10.42
N ALA A 41 4.04 -9.49 9.80
CA ALA A 41 5.38 -9.78 10.30
C ALA A 41 6.30 -8.55 10.24
N MET A 42 6.26 -7.82 9.12
CA MET A 42 7.03 -6.58 8.93
C MET A 42 6.62 -5.51 9.95
N TRP A 43 5.32 -5.37 10.21
CA TRP A 43 4.78 -4.46 11.22
C TRP A 43 5.33 -4.74 12.62
N LEU A 44 5.38 -6.01 13.02
CA LEU A 44 5.93 -6.45 14.31
C LEU A 44 7.45 -6.27 14.37
N GLY A 45 8.14 -6.43 13.23
CA GLY A 45 9.57 -6.20 13.07
C GLY A 45 9.99 -4.73 12.93
N ASN A 46 9.04 -3.79 12.96
CA ASN A 46 9.27 -2.36 12.67
C ASN A 46 9.90 -2.10 11.29
N GLU A 47 9.59 -2.97 10.32
CA GLU A 47 9.97 -2.83 8.93
C GLU A 47 8.91 -2.03 8.16
N THR A 48 9.28 -1.57 6.96
CA THR A 48 8.41 -0.78 6.09
C THR A 48 8.54 -1.23 4.63
N ILE A 49 7.61 -0.79 3.78
CA ILE A 49 7.66 -0.93 2.32
C ILE A 49 7.76 0.45 1.65
N PRO A 50 8.39 0.54 0.46
CA PRO A 50 8.50 1.81 -0.24
C PRO A 50 7.13 2.25 -0.76
N MET A 51 6.83 3.53 -0.62
CA MET A 51 5.74 4.18 -1.34
C MET A 51 6.26 4.60 -2.71
N ARG A 52 5.56 4.19 -3.76
CA ARG A 52 5.88 4.55 -5.15
C ARG A 52 5.03 5.76 -5.52
N PHE A 53 5.67 6.87 -5.86
CA PHE A 53 5.01 8.13 -6.20
C PHE A 53 4.99 8.37 -7.70
N GLU A 54 6.11 8.11 -8.37
CA GLU A 54 6.24 8.35 -9.80
C GLU A 54 5.60 7.24 -10.62
N LEU A 55 5.11 7.59 -11.81
CA LEU A 55 4.38 6.67 -12.68
C LEU A 55 5.21 5.43 -13.02
N ASP A 56 6.49 5.63 -13.36
CA ASP A 56 7.37 4.53 -13.76
C ASP A 56 7.60 3.56 -12.61
N ASP A 57 7.70 4.05 -11.38
CA ASP A 57 7.82 3.21 -10.18
C ASP A 57 6.55 2.39 -9.94
N VAL A 58 5.38 3.03 -10.04
CA VAL A 58 4.08 2.37 -9.88
C VAL A 58 3.90 1.28 -10.94
N VAL A 59 4.20 1.58 -12.21
CA VAL A 59 4.10 0.63 -13.31
C VAL A 59 5.09 -0.52 -13.15
N GLY A 60 6.36 -0.24 -12.84
CA GLY A 60 7.37 -1.28 -12.59
C GLY A 60 7.07 -2.15 -11.37
N GLY A 61 6.26 -1.63 -10.45
CA GLY A 61 5.85 -2.28 -9.22
C GLY A 61 4.49 -3.00 -9.25
N ALA A 62 3.74 -2.90 -10.34
CA ALA A 62 2.35 -3.35 -10.40
C ALA A 62 2.25 -4.88 -10.46
N THR A 63 1.39 -5.46 -9.62
CA THR A 63 1.03 -6.89 -9.65
C THR A 63 -0.27 -7.15 -10.40
N GLY A 64 -1.02 -6.10 -10.73
CA GLY A 64 -2.28 -6.16 -11.47
C GLY A 64 -2.68 -4.79 -12.03
N ARG A 65 -3.58 -4.79 -13.01
CA ARG A 65 -4.15 -3.59 -13.61
C ARG A 65 -5.61 -3.83 -13.96
N GLU A 66 -6.47 -2.89 -13.59
CA GLU A 66 -7.87 -2.86 -13.98
C GLU A 66 -8.16 -1.55 -14.72
N THR A 67 -9.03 -1.58 -15.73
CA THR A 67 -9.43 -0.39 -16.49
C THR A 67 -10.94 -0.25 -16.43
N PHE A 68 -11.40 0.84 -15.82
CA PHE A 68 -12.82 1.16 -15.73
C PHE A 68 -13.21 2.03 -16.91
N LEU A 69 -14.22 1.58 -17.66
CA LEU A 69 -14.85 2.37 -18.72
C LEU A 69 -16.13 3.01 -18.17
N PRO A 70 -16.50 4.21 -18.64
CA PRO A 70 -17.80 4.78 -18.32
C PRO A 70 -18.92 3.78 -18.63
N GLY A 71 -19.88 3.65 -17.72
CA GLY A 71 -21.10 2.92 -18.01
C GLY A 71 -21.86 3.56 -19.17
N ALA A 72 -22.68 2.78 -19.88
CA ALA A 72 -23.58 3.33 -20.88
C ALA A 72 -24.42 4.47 -20.25
N PRO A 73 -24.69 5.57 -20.99
CA PRO A 73 -25.61 6.59 -20.50
C PRO A 73 -26.94 5.93 -20.13
N LYS A 74 -27.51 6.33 -18.99
CA LYS A 74 -28.81 5.85 -18.50
C LYS A 74 -29.94 6.19 -19.48
#